data_AF-A0AAU7L3T9-F1
#
_entry.id   AF-A0AAU7L3T9-F1
#
_cell.length_a   1.000
_cell.length_b   1.000
_cell.length_c   1.000
_cell.angle_alpha   90.00
_cell.angle_beta   90.00
_cell.angle_gamma   90.00
#
_symmetry.space_group_name_H-M   'P 1'
#
loop_
_entity.id
_entity.type
_entity.pdbx_description
1 polymer ?
#
loop_
_entity_poly.entity_id
_entity_poly.type
_entity_poly.pdbx_seq_one_letter_code
_entity_poly.pdbx_strand_id
1 'polypeptide(L)' 'MSFRLARGSTMLLRRASGLRIECQAGTVWLSAYRRPDDSVLQAGESIIVDSDRDVVLSGLPDAQVALVSQVSQPLELLS' A
#
# COMPACT_ATOMS: atom_id res chain seq x y z
N MET A 1 -4.15 9.98 0.12
CA MET A 1 -4.77 9.94 1.47
C MET A 1 -3.80 9.23 2.41
N SER A 2 -3.63 9.68 3.66
CA SER A 2 -2.80 8.98 4.66
C SER A 2 -3.61 8.58 5.90
N PHE A 3 -3.21 7.50 6.56
CA PHE A 3 -3.85 6.99 7.78
C PHE A 3 -2.88 6.15 8.61
N ARG A 4 -3.17 6.04 9.91
CA ARG A 4 -2.43 5.19 10.83
C ARG A 4 -3.12 3.84 10.99
N LEU A 5 -2.37 2.76 10.90
CA LEU A 5 -2.77 1.43 11.32
C LEU A 5 -2.14 1.15 12.68
N ALA A 6 -2.95 1.15 13.74
CA ALA A 6 -2.50 0.79 15.07
C ALA A 6 -2.42 -0.74 15.23
N ARG A 7 -1.81 -1.19 16.33
CA ARG A 7 -1.71 -2.62 16.68
C ARG A 7 -3.07 -3.31 16.60
N GLY A 8 -3.11 -4.43 15.86
CA GLY A 8 -4.31 -5.24 15.67
C GLY A 8 -5.37 -4.61 14.76
N SER A 9 -5.12 -3.42 14.20
CA SER A 9 -6.03 -2.78 13.24
C SER A 9 -5.72 -3.23 11.82
N THR A 10 -6.76 -3.40 11.02
CA THR A 10 -6.65 -3.77 9.61
C THR A 10 -7.47 -2.83 8.72
N MET A 11 -7.02 -2.60 7.49
CA MET A 11 -7.79 -1.91 6.45
C MET A 11 -7.96 -2.81 5.22
N LEU A 12 -9.19 -2.89 4.71
CA LEU A 12 -9.49 -3.56 3.45
C LEU A 12 -9.51 -2.53 2.31
N LEU A 13 -8.68 -2.74 1.29
CA LEU A 13 -8.74 -2.00 0.04
C LEU A 13 -9.43 -2.85 -1.02
N ARG A 14 -10.42 -2.25 -1.69
CA ARG A 14 -11.12 -2.85 -2.83
C ARG A 14 -10.83 -2.04 -4.09
N ARG A 15 -10.69 -2.73 -5.22
CA ARG A 15 -10.40 -2.09 -6.53
C ARG A 15 -9.15 -1.19 -6.46
N ALA A 16 -8.09 -1.72 -5.85
CA ALA A 16 -6.87 -0.97 -5.58
C ALA A 16 -5.81 -1.10 -6.70
N SER A 17 -6.12 -1.80 -7.80
CA SER A 17 -5.19 -1.94 -8.93
C SER A 17 -4.66 -0.59 -9.41
N GLY A 18 -3.35 -0.49 -9.60
CA GLY A 18 -2.65 0.74 -9.97
C GLY A 18 -2.43 1.73 -8.82
N LEU A 19 -2.96 1.48 -7.62
CA LEU A 19 -2.70 2.33 -6.45
C LEU A 19 -1.30 2.06 -5.91
N ARG A 20 -0.55 3.13 -5.61
CA ARG A 20 0.69 3.02 -4.84
C ARG A 20 0.39 3.09 -3.35
N ILE A 21 0.87 2.09 -2.62
CA ILE A 21 0.82 2.02 -1.16
C ILE A 21 2.22 2.33 -0.65
N GLU A 22 2.34 3.36 0.18
CA GLU A 22 3.61 3.80 0.76
C GLU A 22 3.57 3.62 2.28
N CYS A 23 4.62 3.01 2.85
CA CYS A 23 4.83 2.99 4.29
C CYS A 23 5.67 4.19 4.68
N GLN A 24 5.05 5.21 5.29
CA GLN A 24 5.75 6.43 5.67
C GLN A 24 6.52 6.28 7.00
N ALA A 25 6.01 5.43 7.91
CA ALA A 25 6.66 5.10 9.17
C ALA A 25 6.16 3.73 9.69
N GLY A 26 6.99 3.07 10.50
CA GLY A 26 6.67 1.74 11.05
C GLY A 26 6.81 0.63 10.01
N THR A 27 5.97 -0.40 10.14
CA THR A 27 5.96 -1.55 9.23
C THR A 27 4.53 -1.96 8.90
N VAL A 28 4.22 -2.13 7.62
CA VAL A 28 2.90 -2.61 7.17
C VAL A 28 3.04 -3.95 6.46
N TRP A 29 2.15 -4.88 6.79
CA TRP A 29 1.97 -6.15 6.11
C TRP A 29 0.77 -6.06 5.18
N LEU A 30 0.95 -6.51 3.95
CA LEU A 30 -0.05 -6.53 2.90
C LEU A 30 -0.28 -7.97 2.45
N SER A 31 -1.54 -8.39 2.44
CA SER A 31 -1.96 -9.68 1.91
C SER A 31 -3.07 -9.50 0.88
N ALA A 32 -2.92 -10.17 -0.26
CA ALA A 32 -3.90 -10.11 -1.35
C ALA A 32 -4.71 -11.41 -1.41
N TYR A 33 -6.02 -11.30 -1.65
CA TYR A 33 -6.90 -12.47 -1.65
C TYR A 33 -6.46 -13.53 -2.69
N ARG A 34 -6.28 -14.79 -2.24
CA ARG A 34 -5.81 -15.92 -3.07
C ARG A 34 -4.46 -15.67 -3.77
N ARG A 35 -3.56 -14.90 -3.15
CA ARG A 35 -2.13 -14.85 -3.51
C ARG A 35 -1.36 -15.64 -2.45
N PRO A 36 -0.38 -16.48 -2.84
CA PRO A 36 0.42 -17.22 -1.87
C PRO A 36 1.41 -16.34 -1.11
N ASP A 37 1.88 -15.26 -1.75
CA ASP A 37 2.91 -14.39 -1.21
C ASP A 37 2.32 -13.08 -0.70
N ASP A 38 2.74 -12.71 0.49
CA ASP A 38 2.47 -11.42 1.08
C ASP A 38 3.64 -10.45 0.85
N SER A 39 3.39 -9.17 1.10
CA SER A 39 4.42 -8.13 1.09
C SER A 39 4.51 -7.48 2.45
N VAL A 40 5.74 -7.19 2.90
CA VAL A 40 5.99 -6.41 4.11
C VAL A 40 6.79 -5.20 3.69
N LEU A 41 6.29 -4.01 4.04
CA LEU A 41 6.95 -2.74 3.76
C LEU A 41 7.41 -2.12 5.07
N GLN A 42 8.67 -1.71 5.10
CA GLN A 42 9.29 -0.86 6.11
C GLN A 42 9.11 0.62 5.76
N ALA A 43 9.40 1.50 6.72
CA ALA A 43 9.38 2.94 6.51
C ALA A 43 10.24 3.35 5.30
N GLY A 44 9.64 4.12 4.39
CA GLY A 44 10.24 4.56 3.13
C GLY A 44 9.98 3.61 1.95
N GLU A 45 9.48 2.40 2.18
CA GLU A 45 9.17 1.45 1.12
C GLU A 45 7.77 1.63 0.55
N SER A 46 7.59 1.21 -0.71
CA SER A 46 6.31 1.27 -1.39
C SER A 46 6.10 0.11 -2.35
N ILE A 47 4.85 -0.16 -2.67
CA ILE A 47 4.44 -1.12 -3.69
C ILE A 47 3.29 -0.56 -4.52
N ILE A 48 3.25 -0.93 -5.80
CA ILE A 48 2.09 -0.71 -6.66
C ILE A 48 1.26 -1.98 -6.66
N VAL A 49 -0.04 -1.85 -6.38
CA VAL A 49 -0.96 -2.99 -6.45
C VAL A 49 -1.14 -3.37 -7.92
N ASP A 50 -0.75 -4.59 -8.26
CA ASP A 50 -0.68 -5.11 -9.64
C ASP A 50 -1.94 -5.91 -10.06
N SER A 51 -2.96 -5.97 -9.21
CA SER A 51 -4.17 -6.75 -9.47
C SER A 51 -5.44 -6.11 -8.89
N ASP A 52 -6.61 -6.48 -9.42
CA ASP A 52 -7.92 -6.01 -8.96
C ASP A 52 -8.43 -6.73 -7.70
N ARG A 53 -7.57 -7.52 -7.04
CA ARG A 53 -7.96 -8.31 -5.87
C ARG A 53 -8.07 -7.41 -4.65
N ASP A 54 -8.90 -7.85 -3.70
CA ASP A 54 -8.97 -7.23 -2.39
C ASP A 54 -7.62 -7.39 -1.66
N VAL A 55 -7.12 -6.29 -1.11
CA VAL A 55 -5.85 -6.25 -0.36
C VAL A 55 -6.14 -5.84 1.08
N VAL A 56 -5.62 -6.60 2.05
CA VAL A 56 -5.68 -6.29 3.47
C VAL A 56 -4.36 -5.71 3.92
N LEU A 57 -4.40 -4.58 4.63
CA LEU A 57 -3.24 -3.94 5.23
C LEU A 57 -3.33 -4.06 6.74
N SER A 58 -2.24 -4.45 7.38
CA SER A 58 -2.12 -4.58 8.84
C SER A 58 -0.85 -3.91 9.34
N GLY A 59 -0.92 -3.16 10.44
CA GLY A 59 0.27 -2.59 11.09
C GLY A 59 1.05 -3.65 11.89
N LEU A 60 2.38 -3.58 11.87
CA LEU A 60 3.28 -4.50 12.57
C LEU A 60 4.37 -3.76 13.40
N PRO A 61 4.13 -3.41 14.68
CA PRO A 61 2.83 -3.38 15.32
C PRO A 61 1.98 -2.19 14.86
N ASP A 62 2.60 -1.13 14.35
CA ASP A 62 1.91 0.03 13.82
C ASP A 62 2.60 0.57 12.57
N ALA A 63 1.81 1.27 11.74
CA ALA A 63 2.28 1.87 10.50
C ALA A 63 1.56 3.19 10.22
N GLN A 64 2.30 4.14 9.65
CA GLN A 64 1.74 5.29 8.96
C GLN A 64 1.76 4.98 7.46
N VAL A 65 0.58 4.89 6.84
CA VAL A 65 0.42 4.49 5.44
C VAL A 65 -0.13 5.65 4.62
N ALA A 66 0.35 5.78 3.39
CA ALA A 66 -0.25 6.65 2.39
C ALA A 66 -0.68 5.86 1.15
N LEU A 67 -1.85 6.22 0.63
CA LEU A 67 -2.39 5.76 -0.64
C LEU A 67 -2.25 6.89 -1.66
N VAL A 68 -1.47 6.63 -2.70
CA VAL A 68 -1.17 7.59 -3.77
C VAL A 68 -1.75 7.04 -5.08
N SER A 69 -2.79 7.73 -5.58
CA SER A 69 -3.31 7.45 -6.92
C SER A 69 -2.22 7.76 -7.93
N GLN A 70 -1.85 6.79 -8.75
CA GLN A 70 -1.00 7.05 -9.92
C GLN A 70 -1.90 7.69 -10.97
N VAL A 71 -2.01 9.03 -10.95
CA VAL A 71 -2.56 9.73 -12.11
C VAL A 71 -1.51 9.58 -13.21
N SER A 72 -1.87 8.89 -14.29
CA SER A 72 -1.06 8.83 -15.50
C SER A 72 -0.95 10.23 -16.10
N GLN A 73 -0.04 11.07 -15.60
CA GLN A 73 0.45 12.21 -16.35
C GLN A 73 1.61 11.72 -17.23
N PRO A 74 1.64 12.09 -18.52
CA PRO A 74 2.86 11.93 -19.30
C PRO A 74 3.94 12.77 -18.62
N LEU A 75 5.00 12.12 -18.16
CA LEU A 75 6.25 12.79 -17.81
C LEU A 75 6.86 13.28 -19.13
N GLU A 76 6.56 14.51 -19.54
CA GLU A 76 7.39 15.21 -20.51
C GLU A 76 8.68 15.66 -19.78
N LEU A 77 9.71 14.83 -19.90
CA LEU A 77 11.07 15.20 -19.57
C LEU A 77 11.58 16.10 -20.69
N LEU A 78 11.45 17.41 -20.51
CA LEU A 78 12.13 18.39 -21.34
C LEU A 78 13.56 18.55 -20.81
N SER A 79 14.52 18.20 -21.67
CA SER A 79 15.96 18.40 -21.48
C SER A 79 16.38 19.85 -21.61
#